data_AF-A0A1Y2NP18-F1
#
_entry.id   AF-A0A1Y2NP18-F1
#
_cell.length_a   1.000
_cell.length_b   1.000
_cell.length_c   1.000
_cell.angle_alpha   90.00
_cell.angle_beta   90.00
_cell.angle_gamma   90.00
#
_symmetry.space_group_name_H-M   'P 1'
#
loop_
_entity.id
_entity.type
_entity.pdbx_description
1 polymer ?
#
loop_
_entity_poly.entity_id
_entity_poly.type
_entity_poly.pdbx_seq_one_letter_code
_entity_poly.pdbx_strand_id
1 'polypeptide(L)'
;MRIPIHVVRQWHPDQTHKTGHLPGDGITPHLRESDYSTRIRPGSLIAWSDRRAYEVVEVRERPVDLWPEHFRNEWDRYTAWWVEQVVAGRDMGDQPEKHTWKHRPLVLVIRPADQPTAKAVHYAVRASRTFYVLPEHYSVCRLCGEIPPCTHATTEAAIHHEMANTERLMSIPPGHCLDCGEPITFRMQATRFPGPNLWRPDLGDDTAVFHARQRCSDGVRAYRRQWEAKGYANGQQQLPLTDPTT
;
A
#
# COMPACT_ATOMS: atom_id res chain seq x y z
N MET A 1 17.93 42.60 24.14
CA MET A 1 17.38 42.53 22.77
C MET A 1 16.67 41.19 22.63
N ARG A 2 15.35 41.23 22.43
CA ARG A 2 14.52 40.02 22.23
C ARG A 2 14.58 39.64 20.75
N ILE A 3 14.93 38.38 20.47
CA ILE A 3 14.85 37.80 19.14
C ILE A 3 13.38 37.40 18.91
N PRO A 4 12.71 37.91 17.86
CA PRO A 4 11.31 37.60 17.62
C PRO A 4 11.12 36.18 17.10
N ILE A 5 10.15 35.51 17.70
CA ILE A 5 9.54 34.25 17.28
C ILE A 5 8.76 34.53 15.99
N HIS A 6 9.31 34.19 14.82
CA HIS A 6 8.58 33.82 13.60
C HIS A 6 9.58 33.27 12.58
N VAL A 7 10.03 32.03 12.80
CA VAL A 7 10.70 31.21 11.77
C VAL A 7 9.80 30.01 11.49
N VAL A 8 8.61 30.30 10.97
CA VAL A 8 7.74 29.31 10.32
C VAL A 8 7.18 30.00 9.10
N ARG A 9 7.52 29.48 7.92
CA ARG A 9 7.16 29.95 6.56
C ARG A 9 7.99 31.09 5.99
N GLN A 10 9.17 30.74 5.47
CA GLN A 10 9.62 31.29 4.18
C GLN A 10 10.07 30.13 3.31
N TRP A 11 9.07 29.47 2.75
CA TRP A 11 9.18 28.65 1.56
C TRP A 11 9.58 29.57 0.39
N HIS A 12 10.72 29.28 -0.24
CA HIS A 12 11.22 30.06 -1.36
C HIS A 12 10.53 29.56 -2.65
N PRO A 13 9.87 30.42 -3.44
CA PRO A 13 9.14 30.02 -4.65
C PRO A 13 10.04 29.57 -5.82
N ASP A 14 11.36 29.77 -5.71
CA ASP A 14 12.32 29.53 -6.79
C ASP A 14 13.15 28.24 -6.65
N GLN A 15 12.93 27.45 -5.59
CA GLN A 15 13.35 26.06 -5.63
C GLN A 15 12.37 25.32 -6.54
N THR A 16 12.83 24.97 -7.74
CA THR A 16 12.14 23.99 -8.57
C THR A 16 12.08 22.67 -7.78
N HIS A 17 10.97 22.49 -7.07
CA HIS A 17 10.57 21.22 -6.48
C HIS A 17 10.33 20.24 -7.64
N LYS A 18 11.40 19.66 -8.17
CA LYS A 18 11.30 18.28 -8.64
C LYS A 18 11.38 17.39 -7.40
N THR A 19 10.40 17.54 -6.51
CA THR A 19 9.96 16.39 -5.72
C THR A 19 9.69 15.31 -6.76
N GLY A 20 10.50 14.26 -6.76
CA GLY A 20 10.21 13.04 -7.50
C GLY A 20 8.92 12.50 -6.91
N HIS A 21 7.79 13.04 -7.34
CA HIS A 21 6.48 12.53 -7.05
C HIS A 21 6.38 11.25 -7.85
N LEU A 22 6.68 10.13 -7.19
CA LEU A 22 6.10 8.88 -7.62
C LEU A 22 4.79 8.77 -6.86
N PRO A 23 3.67 8.87 -7.58
CA PRO A 23 2.39 9.18 -6.99
C PRO A 23 1.88 8.00 -6.16
N GLY A 24 1.11 8.33 -5.11
CA GLY A 24 0.48 7.34 -4.24
C GLY A 24 -0.40 6.35 -5.00
N ASP A 25 -0.87 5.34 -4.29
CA ASP A 25 -1.82 4.32 -4.77
C ASP A 25 -2.92 4.95 -5.64
N GLY A 26 -2.76 4.89 -6.96
CA GLY A 26 -3.69 5.52 -7.90
C GLY A 26 -3.11 6.11 -9.18
N ILE A 27 -1.80 6.38 -9.28
CA ILE A 27 -1.20 6.79 -10.56
C ILE A 27 -0.03 5.86 -10.89
N THR A 28 -0.17 5.18 -12.03
CA THR A 28 0.79 4.19 -12.53
C THR A 28 2.11 4.88 -12.86
N PRO A 29 3.24 4.48 -12.23
CA PRO A 29 4.53 5.01 -12.61
C PRO A 29 4.91 4.39 -13.95
N HIS A 30 4.65 5.12 -15.02
CA HIS A 30 5.04 4.85 -16.40
C HIS A 30 4.60 3.48 -16.96
N LEU A 31 3.63 3.53 -17.88
CA LEU A 31 3.13 2.46 -18.73
C LEU A 31 3.04 1.08 -18.04
N ARG A 32 1.87 0.76 -17.46
CA ARG A 32 1.52 -0.65 -17.17
C ARG A 32 1.45 -1.38 -18.51
N GLU A 33 2.51 -2.10 -18.81
CA GLU A 33 2.65 -2.79 -20.09
C GLU A 33 2.12 -4.23 -19.94
N SER A 34 0.94 -4.51 -20.51
CA SER A 34 0.16 -5.74 -20.28
C SER A 34 0.25 -6.81 -21.38
N ASP A 35 1.13 -6.65 -22.37
CA ASP A 35 1.28 -7.58 -23.50
C ASP A 35 2.74 -8.07 -23.64
N TYR A 36 2.90 -9.39 -23.73
CA TYR A 36 4.16 -10.13 -23.74
C TYR A 36 4.89 -10.08 -25.07
N SER A 37 4.15 -9.86 -26.15
CA SER A 37 4.73 -9.83 -27.50
C SER A 37 5.46 -8.53 -27.81
N THR A 38 5.29 -7.48 -27.00
CA THR A 38 5.70 -6.12 -27.37
C THR A 38 6.67 -5.40 -26.44
N ARG A 39 6.86 -5.78 -25.16
CA ARG A 39 7.20 -4.74 -24.15
C ARG A 39 8.45 -4.90 -23.27
N ILE A 40 8.96 -6.12 -23.01
CA ILE A 40 10.32 -6.28 -22.44
C ILE A 40 11.20 -7.06 -23.42
N ARG A 41 12.39 -6.52 -23.71
CA ARG A 41 13.35 -7.12 -24.63
C ARG A 41 14.72 -7.17 -23.94
N PRO A 42 15.64 -8.02 -24.41
CA PRO A 42 17.04 -7.85 -24.08
C PRO A 42 17.47 -6.39 -24.23
N GLY A 43 18.13 -5.84 -23.21
CA GLY A 43 18.52 -4.42 -23.09
C GLY A 43 17.50 -3.51 -22.41
N SER A 44 16.26 -3.96 -22.16
CA SER A 44 15.29 -3.16 -21.39
C SER A 44 15.71 -3.03 -19.93
N LEU A 45 15.51 -1.84 -19.35
CA LEU A 45 15.64 -1.61 -17.92
C LEU A 45 14.30 -1.81 -17.23
N ILE A 46 14.27 -2.53 -16.12
CA ILE A 46 13.06 -2.80 -15.35
C ILE A 46 13.27 -2.58 -13.86
N ALA A 47 12.21 -2.18 -13.15
CA ALA A 47 12.17 -2.26 -11.70
C ALA A 47 11.83 -3.70 -11.25
N TRP A 48 12.59 -4.24 -10.30
CA TRP A 48 12.35 -5.57 -9.74
C TRP A 48 11.73 -5.53 -8.34
N SER A 49 11.52 -6.70 -7.72
CA SER A 49 10.80 -6.84 -6.45
C SER A 49 11.48 -6.15 -5.26
N ASP A 50 12.78 -5.94 -5.33
CA ASP A 50 13.59 -5.20 -4.37
C ASP A 50 13.61 -3.68 -4.65
N ARG A 51 12.76 -3.20 -5.57
CA ARG A 51 12.66 -1.80 -6.00
C ARG A 51 13.93 -1.24 -6.64
N ARG A 52 14.85 -2.10 -7.09
CA ARG A 52 16.06 -1.70 -7.80
C ARG A 52 15.91 -1.89 -9.31
N ALA A 53 16.78 -1.23 -10.06
CA ALA A 53 16.83 -1.31 -11.51
C ALA A 53 17.66 -2.50 -11.98
N TYR A 54 17.12 -3.25 -12.93
CA TYR A 54 17.77 -4.39 -13.55
C TYR A 54 17.69 -4.26 -15.07
N GLU A 55 18.77 -4.66 -15.74
CA GLU A 55 18.78 -4.87 -17.18
C GLU A 55 18.29 -6.28 -17.49
N VAL A 56 17.39 -6.38 -18.47
CA VAL A 56 16.93 -7.64 -19.05
C VAL A 56 18.00 -8.15 -20.01
N VAL A 57 18.56 -9.32 -19.73
CA VAL A 57 19.59 -9.97 -20.56
C VAL A 57 18.94 -10.91 -21.55
N GLU A 58 17.97 -11.70 -21.11
CA GLU A 58 17.29 -12.71 -21.93
C GLU A 58 15.85 -12.88 -21.46
N VAL A 59 14.95 -13.04 -22.43
CA VAL A 59 13.57 -13.49 -22.20
C VAL A 59 13.29 -14.61 -23.18
N ARG A 60 12.95 -15.79 -22.69
CA ARG A 60 12.57 -16.92 -23.53
C ARG A 60 11.42 -17.70 -22.93
N GLU A 61 10.62 -18.33 -23.77
CA GLU A 61 9.63 -19.28 -23.30
C GLU A 61 10.31 -20.55 -22.76
N ARG A 62 9.76 -21.10 -21.69
CA ARG A 62 10.24 -22.37 -21.16
C ARG A 62 9.51 -23.51 -21.85
N PRO A 63 10.24 -24.51 -22.41
CA PRO A 63 9.63 -25.70 -23.00
C PRO A 63 8.65 -26.37 -22.04
N VAL A 64 7.53 -26.87 -22.58
CA VAL A 64 6.39 -27.39 -21.81
C VAL A 64 6.78 -28.56 -20.89
N ASP A 65 7.64 -29.43 -21.39
CA ASP A 65 8.23 -30.57 -20.68
C ASP A 65 9.09 -30.13 -19.47
N LEU A 66 9.64 -28.91 -19.51
CA LEU A 66 10.47 -28.35 -18.46
C LEU A 66 9.72 -27.45 -17.49
N TRP A 67 8.39 -27.31 -17.60
CA TRP A 67 7.62 -26.45 -16.69
C TRP A 67 7.82 -26.86 -15.23
N PRO A 68 8.13 -25.91 -14.32
CA PRO A 68 8.16 -26.21 -12.89
C PRO A 68 6.83 -26.75 -12.38
N GLU A 69 6.87 -27.55 -11.32
CA GLU A 69 5.68 -28.24 -10.78
C GLU A 69 4.51 -27.29 -10.49
N HIS A 70 4.78 -26.14 -9.86
CA HIS A 70 3.73 -25.17 -9.55
C HIS A 70 3.01 -24.62 -10.81
N PHE A 71 3.71 -24.46 -11.94
CA PHE A 71 3.09 -24.04 -13.20
C PHE A 71 2.24 -25.16 -13.82
N ARG A 72 2.68 -26.43 -13.68
CA ARG A 72 1.89 -27.58 -14.12
C ARG A 72 0.60 -27.72 -13.30
N ASN A 73 0.71 -27.64 -11.98
CA ASN A 73 -0.45 -27.69 -11.08
C ASN A 73 -1.41 -26.53 -11.34
N GLU A 74 -0.89 -25.33 -11.60
CA GLU A 74 -1.72 -24.17 -11.95
C GLU A 74 -2.43 -24.35 -13.30
N TRP A 75 -1.77 -24.98 -14.29
CA TRP A 75 -2.37 -25.34 -15.57
C TRP A 75 -3.49 -26.36 -15.39
N ASP A 76 -3.24 -27.44 -14.64
CA ASP A 76 -4.23 -28.50 -14.41
C ASP A 76 -5.47 -27.97 -13.68
N ARG A 77 -5.27 -27.08 -12.71
CA ARG A 77 -6.38 -26.39 -12.03
C ARG A 77 -7.15 -25.47 -12.99
N TYR A 78 -6.45 -24.75 -13.85
CA TYR A 78 -7.07 -23.84 -14.81
C TYR A 78 -7.89 -24.60 -15.85
N THR A 79 -7.38 -25.72 -16.38
CA THR A 79 -8.11 -26.55 -17.35
C THR A 79 -9.29 -27.26 -16.72
N ALA A 80 -9.17 -27.78 -15.49
CA ALA A 80 -10.28 -28.36 -14.76
C ALA A 80 -11.41 -27.32 -14.55
N TRP A 81 -11.06 -26.13 -14.08
CA TRP A 81 -12.00 -25.02 -13.93
C TRP A 81 -12.65 -24.62 -15.28
N TRP A 82 -11.88 -24.55 -16.37
CA TRP A 82 -12.40 -24.22 -17.69
C TRP A 82 -13.46 -25.25 -18.14
N VAL A 83 -13.18 -26.55 -17.95
CA VAL A 83 -14.13 -27.64 -18.25
C VAL A 83 -15.41 -27.49 -17.43
N GLU A 84 -15.30 -27.21 -16.13
CA GLU A 84 -16.47 -26.98 -15.27
C GLU A 84 -17.34 -25.82 -15.77
N GLN A 85 -16.73 -24.70 -16.20
CA GLN A 85 -17.47 -23.55 -16.72
C GLN A 85 -18.18 -23.86 -18.05
N VAL A 86 -17.53 -24.62 -18.94
CA VAL A 86 -18.14 -25.06 -20.21
C VAL A 86 -19.30 -26.01 -19.97
N VAL A 87 -19.16 -26.97 -19.05
CA VAL A 87 -20.26 -27.88 -18.66
C VAL A 87 -21.43 -27.12 -18.03
N ALA A 88 -21.15 -26.03 -17.28
CA ALA A 88 -22.17 -25.13 -16.76
C ALA A 88 -22.81 -24.22 -17.82
N GLY A 89 -22.47 -24.38 -19.10
CA GLY A 89 -23.05 -23.64 -20.22
C GLY A 89 -22.51 -22.22 -20.40
N ARG A 90 -21.37 -21.88 -19.79
CA ARG A 90 -20.72 -20.59 -20.02
C ARG A 90 -19.92 -20.59 -21.31
N ASP A 91 -20.00 -19.50 -22.06
CA ASP A 91 -19.10 -19.24 -23.19
C ASP A 91 -17.71 -18.84 -22.66
N MET A 92 -16.76 -19.74 -22.82
CA MET A 92 -15.37 -19.57 -22.38
C MET A 92 -14.39 -19.39 -23.56
N GLY A 93 -14.90 -19.30 -24.79
CA GLY A 93 -14.10 -19.32 -26.01
C GLY A 93 -13.44 -20.67 -26.29
N ASP A 94 -12.37 -20.64 -27.08
CA ASP A 94 -11.64 -21.84 -27.49
C ASP A 94 -10.97 -22.57 -26.31
N GLN A 95 -10.75 -23.88 -26.48
CA GLN A 95 -10.03 -24.67 -25.50
C GLN A 95 -8.63 -24.09 -25.27
N PRO A 96 -8.23 -23.85 -24.01
CA PRO A 96 -6.94 -23.27 -23.75
C PRO A 96 -5.82 -24.22 -24.16
N GLU A 97 -4.77 -23.66 -24.74
CA GLU A 97 -3.55 -24.39 -25.10
C GLU A 97 -2.37 -23.92 -24.25
N LYS A 98 -1.45 -24.84 -23.93
CA LYS A 98 -0.31 -24.53 -23.03
C LYS A 98 0.58 -23.39 -23.56
N HIS A 99 0.73 -23.28 -24.88
CA HIS A 99 1.62 -22.30 -25.51
C HIS A 99 0.96 -20.91 -25.66
N THR A 100 -0.37 -20.83 -25.67
CA THR A 100 -1.11 -19.55 -25.65
C THR A 100 -1.56 -19.15 -24.24
N TRP A 101 -1.41 -20.04 -23.26
CA TRP A 101 -1.80 -19.76 -21.88
C TRP A 101 -1.06 -18.56 -21.30
N LYS A 102 -1.82 -17.58 -20.82
CA LYS A 102 -1.26 -16.34 -20.24
C LYS A 102 -0.36 -16.60 -19.03
N HIS A 103 -0.58 -17.65 -18.25
CA HIS A 103 0.26 -17.93 -17.08
C HIS A 103 1.42 -18.89 -17.39
N ARG A 104 1.70 -19.21 -18.67
CA ARG A 104 2.83 -20.07 -19.03
C ARG A 104 4.17 -19.49 -18.51
N PRO A 105 5.12 -20.34 -18.12
CA PRO A 105 6.41 -19.88 -17.60
C PRO A 105 7.33 -19.36 -18.70
N LEU A 106 7.92 -18.19 -18.43
CA LEU A 106 9.06 -17.62 -19.14
C LEU A 106 10.31 -17.75 -18.29
N VAL A 107 11.45 -17.94 -18.93
CA VAL A 107 12.77 -17.73 -18.32
C VAL A 107 13.14 -16.27 -18.55
N LEU A 108 13.25 -15.52 -17.45
CA LEU A 108 13.73 -14.15 -17.41
C LEU A 108 15.12 -14.13 -16.82
N VAL A 109 16.09 -13.60 -17.55
CA VAL A 109 17.46 -13.42 -17.09
C VAL A 109 17.70 -11.92 -16.92
N ILE A 110 18.06 -11.52 -15.71
CA ILE A 110 18.26 -10.11 -15.36
C ILE A 110 19.57 -9.91 -14.62
N ARG A 111 20.13 -8.71 -14.73
CA ARG A 111 21.36 -8.28 -14.07
C ARG A 111 21.16 -6.88 -13.46
N PRO A 112 21.76 -6.54 -12.30
CA PRO A 112 21.68 -5.18 -11.78
C PRO A 112 22.17 -4.15 -12.81
N ALA A 113 21.38 -3.10 -13.05
CA ALA A 113 21.67 -2.11 -14.08
C ALA A 113 22.88 -1.23 -13.75
N ASP A 114 23.19 -1.07 -12.46
CA ASP A 114 24.35 -0.35 -11.93
C ASP A 114 25.65 -1.18 -11.97
N GLN A 115 25.56 -2.50 -12.20
CA GLN A 115 26.70 -3.42 -12.19
C GLN A 115 26.71 -4.33 -13.43
N PRO A 116 27.17 -3.82 -14.59
CA PRO A 116 27.15 -4.57 -15.85
C PRO A 116 28.00 -5.85 -15.83
N THR A 117 28.96 -5.96 -14.92
CA THR A 117 29.81 -7.14 -14.77
C THR A 117 29.27 -8.16 -13.77
N ALA A 118 28.17 -7.82 -13.05
CA ALA A 118 27.57 -8.73 -12.09
C ALA A 118 26.98 -9.97 -12.79
N LYS A 119 26.94 -11.08 -12.05
CA LYS A 119 26.36 -12.33 -12.54
C LYS A 119 24.85 -12.17 -12.75
N ALA A 120 24.37 -12.54 -13.94
CA ALA A 120 22.95 -12.53 -14.23
C ALA A 120 22.20 -13.63 -13.44
N VAL A 121 20.98 -13.30 -13.03
CA VAL A 121 20.09 -14.17 -12.24
C VAL A 121 18.93 -14.63 -13.12
N HIS A 122 18.57 -15.90 -12.98
CA HIS A 122 17.50 -16.53 -13.75
C HIS A 122 16.25 -16.68 -12.90
N TYR A 123 15.12 -16.23 -13.42
CA TYR A 123 13.81 -16.35 -12.80
C TYR A 123 12.85 -17.09 -13.71
N ALA A 124 12.00 -17.93 -13.12
CA ALA A 124 10.79 -18.43 -13.78
C ALA A 124 9.64 -17.47 -13.46
N VAL A 125 9.14 -16.78 -14.48
CA VAL A 125 8.07 -15.78 -14.34
C VAL A 125 6.87 -16.17 -15.19
N ARG A 126 5.68 -15.71 -14.80
CA ARG A 126 4.50 -15.86 -15.66
C ARG A 126 4.64 -14.98 -16.90
N ALA A 127 4.24 -15.50 -18.05
CA ALA A 127 3.91 -14.72 -19.23
C ALA A 127 2.62 -13.89 -19.03
N SER A 128 2.18 -13.61 -17.80
CA SER A 128 1.14 -12.64 -17.45
C SER A 128 1.63 -11.67 -16.38
N ARG A 129 2.93 -11.70 -16.05
CA ARG A 129 3.56 -10.73 -15.14
C ARG A 129 3.75 -9.39 -15.82
N THR A 130 3.22 -8.33 -15.22
CA THR A 130 3.51 -6.95 -15.61
C THR A 130 4.89 -6.54 -15.09
N PHE A 131 5.65 -5.82 -15.90
CA PHE A 131 6.94 -5.23 -15.52
C PHE A 131 6.83 -3.70 -15.58
N TYR A 132 7.55 -3.02 -14.68
CA TYR A 132 7.73 -1.59 -14.73
C TYR A 132 9.01 -1.30 -15.52
N VAL A 133 8.86 -0.89 -16.79
CA VAL A 133 9.99 -0.57 -17.66
C VAL A 133 10.45 0.85 -17.36
N LEU A 134 11.75 0.99 -17.12
CA LEU A 134 12.37 2.27 -16.79
C LEU A 134 12.87 2.94 -18.06
N PRO A 135 12.80 4.28 -18.13
CA PRO A 135 13.51 5.03 -19.16
C PRO A 135 15.02 4.87 -18.99
N GLU A 136 15.79 5.17 -20.04
CA GLU A 136 17.27 5.16 -20.01
C GLU A 136 17.82 6.03 -18.87
N HIS A 137 17.21 7.19 -18.66
CA HIS A 137 17.54 8.11 -17.57
C HIS A 137 16.49 8.01 -16.47
N TYR A 138 16.81 7.30 -15.39
CA TYR A 138 15.95 7.16 -14.22
C TYR A 138 16.66 7.66 -12.97
N SER A 139 15.88 8.01 -11.94
CA SER A 139 16.41 8.44 -10.65
C SER A 139 16.47 7.27 -9.67
N VAL A 140 17.47 7.29 -8.80
CA VAL A 140 17.64 6.33 -7.71
C VAL A 140 17.94 7.07 -6.40
N CYS A 141 17.55 6.47 -5.29
CA CYS A 141 18.00 6.92 -3.98
C CYS A 141 19.50 6.66 -3.84
N ARG A 142 20.28 7.71 -3.58
CA ARG A 142 21.73 7.61 -3.39
C ARG A 142 22.14 6.64 -2.27
N LEU A 143 21.32 6.49 -1.23
CA LEU A 143 21.67 5.70 -0.05
C LEU A 143 21.38 4.21 -0.23
N CYS A 144 20.21 3.84 -0.76
CA CYS A 144 19.79 2.44 -0.86
C CYS A 144 19.76 1.88 -2.29
N GLY A 145 19.94 2.72 -3.32
CA GLY A 145 19.91 2.34 -4.74
C GLY A 145 18.51 2.01 -5.28
N GLU A 146 17.46 2.18 -4.46
CA GLU A 146 16.08 1.95 -4.89
C GLU A 146 15.55 3.09 -5.76
N ILE A 147 14.60 2.74 -6.62
CA ILE A 147 13.82 3.71 -7.39
C ILE A 147 12.89 4.45 -6.42
N PRO A 148 12.80 5.79 -6.48
CA PRO A 148 11.94 6.57 -5.61
C PRO A 148 10.45 6.13 -5.63
N PRO A 149 9.62 6.52 -4.65
CA PRO A 149 10.09 6.77 -3.30
C PRO A 149 10.78 5.50 -2.77
N CYS A 150 11.95 5.61 -2.15
CA CYS A 150 12.58 4.43 -1.57
C CYS A 150 11.87 4.03 -0.28
N THR A 151 12.04 2.77 0.11
CA THR A 151 11.46 2.19 1.34
C THR A 151 11.80 3.02 2.58
N HIS A 152 13.02 3.57 2.64
CA HIS A 152 13.42 4.46 3.72
C HIS A 152 12.53 5.71 3.78
N ALA A 153 12.40 6.44 2.66
CA ALA A 153 11.60 7.66 2.60
C ALA A 153 10.11 7.38 2.88
N THR A 154 9.55 6.26 2.39
CA THR A 154 8.16 5.90 2.70
C THR A 154 7.98 5.56 4.17
N THR A 155 8.96 4.90 4.79
CA THR A 155 8.93 4.56 6.22
C THR A 155 9.04 5.82 7.08
N GLU A 156 9.96 6.73 6.77
CA GLU A 156 10.08 8.02 7.45
C GLU A 156 8.78 8.82 7.34
N ALA A 157 8.19 8.91 6.14
CA ALA A 157 6.92 9.60 5.95
C ALA A 157 5.79 8.99 6.79
N ALA A 158 5.72 7.65 6.87
CA ALA A 158 4.74 6.96 7.70
C ALA A 158 4.96 7.23 9.19
N ILE A 159 6.22 7.19 9.66
CA ILE A 159 6.57 7.50 11.05
C ILE A 159 6.19 8.95 11.37
N HIS A 160 6.53 9.90 10.52
CA HIS A 160 6.16 11.31 10.70
C HIS A 160 4.64 11.51 10.76
N HIS A 161 3.90 10.82 9.89
CA HIS A 161 2.44 10.85 9.91
C HIS A 161 1.87 10.32 11.24
N GLU A 162 2.35 9.16 11.71
CA GLU A 162 1.89 8.58 12.97
C GLU A 162 2.30 9.39 14.20
N MET A 163 3.49 9.98 14.19
CA MET A 163 3.93 10.92 15.23
C MET A 163 3.03 12.16 15.28
N ALA A 164 2.74 12.76 14.12
CA ALA A 164 1.86 13.93 14.04
C ALA A 164 0.42 13.58 14.47
N ASN A 165 -0.08 12.40 14.11
CA ASN A 165 -1.39 11.94 14.57
C ASN A 165 -1.42 11.70 16.08
N THR A 166 -0.34 11.13 16.64
CA THR A 166 -0.20 10.93 18.08
C THR A 166 -0.16 12.26 18.81
N GLU A 167 0.65 13.22 18.36
CA GLU A 167 0.72 14.57 18.94
C GLU A 167 -0.64 15.28 18.88
N ARG A 168 -1.32 15.21 17.73
CA ARG A 168 -2.69 15.70 17.56
C ARG A 168 -3.63 15.07 18.59
N LEU A 169 -3.64 13.74 18.71
CA LEU A 169 -4.48 13.03 19.68
C LEU A 169 -4.18 13.48 21.11
N MET A 170 -2.90 13.57 21.49
CA MET A 170 -2.47 13.99 22.83
C MET A 170 -2.86 15.43 23.17
N SER A 171 -2.97 16.30 22.16
CA SER A 171 -3.44 17.68 22.33
C SER A 171 -4.96 17.80 22.59
N ILE A 172 -5.74 16.74 22.37
CA ILE A 172 -7.19 16.77 22.57
C ILE A 172 -7.50 16.75 24.08
N PRO A 173 -8.22 17.73 24.64
CA PRO A 173 -8.54 17.71 26.07
C PRO A 173 -9.54 16.59 26.42
N PRO A 174 -9.64 16.19 27.71
CA PRO A 174 -10.69 15.28 28.16
C PRO A 174 -12.09 15.76 27.76
N GLY A 175 -12.99 14.83 27.45
CA GLY A 175 -14.39 15.13 27.06
C GLY A 175 -14.57 15.73 25.66
N HIS A 176 -13.50 15.86 24.87
CA HIS A 176 -13.57 16.30 23.48
C HIS A 176 -13.63 15.10 22.53
N CYS A 177 -14.17 15.33 21.33
CA CYS A 177 -14.23 14.33 20.28
C CYS A 177 -12.81 13.93 19.84
N LEU A 178 -12.45 12.64 19.95
CA LEU A 178 -11.12 12.15 19.60
C LEU A 178 -10.79 12.22 18.10
N ASP A 179 -11.81 12.41 17.26
CA ASP A 179 -11.62 12.61 15.83
C ASP A 179 -11.38 14.09 15.49
N CYS A 180 -12.37 14.96 15.73
CA CYS A 180 -12.28 16.37 15.31
C CYS A 180 -11.71 17.33 16.35
N GLY A 181 -11.47 16.89 17.59
CA GLY A 181 -10.91 17.70 18.68
C GLY A 181 -11.84 18.75 19.28
N GLU A 182 -13.10 18.83 18.85
CA GLU A 182 -14.09 19.78 19.36
C GLU A 182 -14.76 19.26 20.65
N PRO A 183 -15.17 20.14 21.58
CA PRO A 183 -15.84 19.72 22.82
C PRO A 183 -17.16 19.01 22.53
N ILE A 184 -17.47 17.99 23.34
CA ILE A 184 -18.77 17.31 23.32
C ILE A 184 -19.59 17.82 24.50
N THR A 185 -20.64 18.58 24.21
CA THR A 185 -21.57 19.08 25.24
C THR A 185 -22.71 18.09 25.48
N PHE A 186 -23.40 18.23 26.61
CA PHE A 186 -24.54 17.38 27.00
C PHE A 186 -25.68 17.36 25.97
N ARG A 187 -25.80 18.40 25.13
CA ARG A 187 -26.85 18.49 24.09
C ARG A 187 -26.47 17.75 22.79
N MET A 188 -25.21 17.36 22.64
CA MET A 188 -24.70 16.76 21.41
C MET A 188 -24.79 15.23 21.48
N GLN A 189 -25.22 14.61 20.39
CA GLN A 189 -25.15 13.16 20.26
C GLN A 189 -23.69 12.71 20.09
N ALA A 190 -23.30 11.68 20.83
CA ALA A 190 -21.95 11.14 20.84
C ALA A 190 -21.95 9.62 20.82
N THR A 191 -20.94 9.05 20.17
CA THR A 191 -20.62 7.62 20.26
C THR A 191 -19.54 7.46 21.33
N ARG A 192 -19.82 6.62 22.32
CA ARG A 192 -18.88 6.25 23.38
C ARG A 192 -18.47 4.80 23.22
N PHE A 193 -17.22 4.51 23.53
CA PHE A 193 -16.68 3.15 23.57
C PHE A 193 -16.28 2.83 25.01
N PRO A 194 -16.89 1.81 25.63
CA PRO A 194 -16.55 1.45 27.00
C PRO A 194 -15.19 0.75 27.10
N GLY A 195 -14.62 0.76 28.30
CA GLY A 195 -13.32 0.18 28.61
C GLY A 195 -12.14 1.10 28.22
N PRO A 196 -10.93 0.54 28.03
CA PRO A 196 -9.73 1.34 27.91
C PRO A 196 -9.71 2.17 26.62
N ASN A 197 -9.27 3.42 26.76
CA ASN A 197 -9.12 4.32 25.63
C ASN A 197 -7.86 3.96 24.83
N LEU A 198 -8.04 3.41 23.63
CA LEU A 198 -6.95 2.92 22.78
C LEU A 198 -6.10 4.04 22.18
N TRP A 199 -6.67 5.23 22.00
CA TRP A 199 -5.99 6.38 21.38
C TRP A 199 -5.41 7.34 22.41
N ARG A 200 -6.03 7.40 23.59
CA ARG A 200 -5.60 8.22 24.72
C ARG A 200 -5.65 7.42 26.04
N PRO A 201 -4.75 6.43 26.21
CA PRO A 201 -4.72 5.61 27.42
C PRO A 201 -4.50 6.40 28.71
N ASP A 202 -3.85 7.57 28.59
CA ASP A 202 -3.61 8.51 29.69
C ASP A 202 -4.89 9.12 30.27
N LEU A 203 -6.00 9.13 29.51
CA LEU A 203 -7.30 9.61 29.98
C LEU A 203 -8.07 8.56 30.81
N GLY A 204 -7.64 7.30 30.80
CA GLY A 204 -8.30 6.21 31.51
C GLY A 204 -9.51 5.61 30.78
N ASP A 205 -10.21 4.73 31.47
CA ASP A 205 -11.34 3.96 30.93
C ASP A 205 -12.57 4.83 30.65
N ASP A 206 -13.42 4.39 29.71
CA ASP A 206 -14.69 5.01 29.31
C ASP A 206 -14.58 6.47 28.78
N THR A 207 -13.37 6.90 28.44
CA THR A 207 -13.09 8.25 27.92
C THR A 207 -13.06 8.36 26.40
N ALA A 208 -13.17 7.23 25.68
CA ALA A 208 -13.18 7.21 24.23
C ALA A 208 -14.53 7.69 23.67
N VAL A 209 -14.59 8.97 23.29
CA VAL A 209 -15.82 9.64 22.85
C VAL A 209 -15.64 10.37 21.52
N PHE A 210 -16.68 10.30 20.68
CA PHE A 210 -16.73 10.89 19.36
C PHE A 210 -18.09 11.56 19.13
N HIS A 211 -18.15 12.62 18.33
CA HIS A 211 -19.45 13.12 17.84
C HIS A 211 -20.14 12.07 16.98
N ALA A 212 -21.47 12.01 17.04
CA ALA A 212 -22.29 11.16 16.16
C ALA A 212 -22.53 11.74 14.75
N ARG A 213 -21.92 12.88 14.42
CA ARG A 213 -22.10 13.56 13.12
C ARG A 213 -21.25 12.93 12.01
N GLN A 214 -21.68 13.07 10.76
CA GLN A 214 -21.05 12.44 9.59
C GLN A 214 -19.54 12.73 9.46
N ARG A 215 -19.11 13.97 9.77
CA ARG A 215 -17.69 14.38 9.72
C ARG A 215 -16.79 13.53 10.63
N CYS A 216 -17.33 12.97 11.71
CA CYS A 216 -16.58 12.16 12.67
C CYS A 216 -16.75 10.65 12.49
N SER A 217 -17.48 10.23 11.45
CA SER A 217 -17.78 8.82 11.19
C SER A 217 -16.53 8.00 10.85
N ASP A 218 -15.53 8.60 10.22
CA ASP A 218 -14.27 7.92 9.89
C ASP A 218 -13.47 7.56 11.14
N GLY A 219 -13.28 8.53 12.04
CA GLY A 219 -12.64 8.30 13.34
C GLY A 219 -13.37 7.25 14.17
N VAL A 220 -14.71 7.31 14.22
CA VAL A 220 -15.54 6.30 14.90
C VAL A 220 -15.32 4.91 14.32
N ARG A 221 -15.34 4.76 12.98
CA ARG A 221 -15.11 3.47 12.30
C ARG A 221 -13.69 2.95 12.52
N ALA A 222 -12.69 3.83 12.46
CA ALA A 222 -11.31 3.47 12.71
C ALA A 222 -11.10 2.97 14.14
N TYR A 223 -11.61 3.71 15.13
CA TYR A 223 -11.54 3.33 16.55
C TYR A 223 -12.28 2.01 16.79
N ARG A 224 -13.51 1.87 16.28
CA ARG A 224 -14.32 0.65 16.41
C ARG A 224 -13.57 -0.59 15.94
N ARG A 225 -12.95 -0.54 14.75
CA ARG A 225 -12.16 -1.67 14.22
C ARG A 225 -11.01 -2.07 15.15
N GLN A 226 -10.31 -1.09 15.72
CA GLN A 226 -9.22 -1.36 16.67
C GLN A 226 -9.74 -1.93 17.99
N TRP A 227 -10.86 -1.40 18.47
CA TRP A 227 -11.53 -1.83 19.69
C TRP A 227 -12.07 -3.27 19.58
N GLU A 228 -12.70 -3.61 18.46
CA GLU A 228 -13.15 -4.96 18.15
C GLU A 228 -11.97 -5.94 17.97
N ALA A 229 -10.88 -5.52 17.30
CA ALA A 229 -9.68 -6.33 17.15
C ALA A 229 -8.99 -6.64 18.49
N LYS A 230 -9.21 -5.84 19.53
CA LYS A 230 -8.75 -6.08 20.90
C LYS A 230 -9.73 -6.94 21.72
N GLY A 231 -10.85 -7.37 21.13
CA GLY A 231 -11.82 -8.27 21.75
C GLY A 231 -12.93 -7.59 22.55
N TYR A 232 -13.07 -6.27 22.46
CA TYR A 232 -14.06 -5.54 23.27
C TYR A 232 -15.50 -5.56 22.71
N ALA A 233 -15.74 -6.26 21.59
CA ALA A 233 -17.01 -6.25 20.83
C ALA A 233 -18.29 -6.57 21.63
N ASN A 234 -18.19 -7.26 22.77
CA ASN A 234 -19.33 -7.69 23.58
C ASN A 234 -19.90 -6.62 24.53
N GLY A 235 -19.32 -5.41 24.57
CA GLY A 235 -19.56 -4.43 25.63
C GLY A 235 -20.38 -3.19 25.27
N GLN A 236 -21.08 -3.10 24.13
CA GLN A 236 -21.82 -1.87 23.78
C GLN A 236 -23.07 -1.65 24.65
N GLN A 237 -22.90 -1.30 25.92
CA GLN A 237 -23.89 -0.53 26.66
C GLN A 237 -23.73 0.94 26.28
N GLN A 238 -24.81 1.57 25.80
CA GLN A 238 -24.86 3.02 25.67
C GLN A 238 -24.67 3.61 27.08
N LEU A 239 -23.48 4.12 27.38
CA LEU A 239 -23.23 4.81 28.64
C LEU A 239 -24.13 6.06 28.71
N PRO A 240 -24.99 6.20 29.73
CA PRO A 240 -25.78 7.40 29.91
C PRO A 240 -24.87 8.61 30.19
N LEU A 241 -25.36 9.80 29.85
CA LEU A 241 -24.70 11.08 30.19
C LEU A 241 -24.60 11.17 31.72
N THR A 242 -23.42 10.93 32.28
CA THR A 242 -23.15 11.31 33.68
C THR A 242 -22.85 12.81 33.71
N ASP A 243 -23.71 13.56 34.39
CA ASP A 243 -23.45 14.95 34.74
C ASP A 243 -22.21 15.05 35.65
N PRO A 244 -21.26 15.96 35.38
CA PRO A 244 -20.25 16.31 36.37
C PRO A 244 -20.89 17.28 37.37
N THR A 245 -21.51 16.74 38.41
CA THR A 245 -21.79 17.49 39.64
C THR A 245 -21.29 16.67 40.82
N THR A 246 -20.04 16.89 41.26
CA THR A 246 -19.67 17.55 42.53
C THR A 246 -18.16 17.76 42.54
#